data_AF-A0A937U5H8-F1
#
_entry.id   AF-A0A937U5H8-F1
#
_cell.length_a   1.000
_cell.length_b   1.000
_cell.length_c   1.000
_cell.angle_alpha   90.00
_cell.angle_beta   90.00
_cell.angle_gamma   90.00
#
_symmetry.space_group_name_H-M   'P 1'
#
loop_
_entity.id
_entity.type
_entity.pdbx_description
1 polymer ?
#
loop_
_entity_poly.entity_id
_entity_poly.type
_entity_poly.pdbx_seq_one_letter_code
_entity_poly.pdbx_strand_id
1 'polypeptide(L)'
;MDGEFLVEENCGVAKGVGGGNVVIQGISLEAALASAKRAVSVIAAVPGVITPFPGGVVRSGSKVGSRYAALKASTNDAFCPSLLARVPTQLHPGVVACLEIVIDGENERVICEAMAAAIQAAAGEDIPAISAGNYGGKLGKFHFYLHQILTDAGLA
;
A
#
# COMPACT_ATOMS: atom_id res chain seq x y z
N MET A 1 28.54 30.95 8.11
CA MET A 1 27.35 30.16 7.72
C MET A 1 27.39 30.07 6.20
N ASP A 2 27.00 28.92 5.64
CA ASP A 2 27.60 28.26 4.45
C ASP A 2 27.67 29.07 3.15
N GLY A 3 26.86 30.12 2.97
CA GLY A 3 26.97 31.06 1.85
C GLY A 3 25.62 31.65 1.46
N GLU A 4 25.21 31.37 0.22
CA GLU A 4 23.95 31.83 -0.37
C GLU A 4 22.97 30.67 -0.54
N PHE A 5 21.70 30.89 -0.18
CA PHE A 5 20.61 29.94 -0.39
C PHE A 5 19.74 30.40 -1.56
N LEU A 6 19.87 29.72 -2.70
CA LEU A 6 19.02 29.94 -3.86
C LEU A 6 17.72 29.14 -3.71
N VAL A 7 16.58 29.81 -3.86
CA VAL A 7 15.25 29.21 -3.77
C VAL A 7 14.34 29.82 -4.84
N GLU A 8 13.48 28.99 -5.41
CA GLU A 8 12.50 29.41 -6.40
C GLU A 8 11.36 30.21 -5.75
N GLU A 9 10.90 31.29 -6.39
CA GLU A 9 9.83 32.15 -5.87
C GLU A 9 8.48 31.41 -5.81
N ASN A 10 8.26 30.46 -6.74
CA ASN A 10 6.98 29.79 -6.91
C ASN A 10 7.13 28.28 -6.88
N CYS A 11 6.20 27.59 -6.22
CA CYS A 11 6.07 26.14 -6.25
C CYS A 11 4.66 25.77 -6.74
N GLY A 12 4.58 24.93 -7.76
CA GLY A 12 3.30 24.46 -8.30
C GLY A 12 2.56 23.54 -7.34
N VAL A 13 1.23 23.67 -7.29
CA VAL A 13 0.34 22.74 -6.59
C VAL A 13 -0.73 22.24 -7.57
N ALA A 14 -0.90 20.93 -7.64
CA ALA A 14 -1.90 20.28 -8.48
C ALA A 14 -2.74 19.30 -7.65
N LYS A 15 -3.87 18.86 -8.20
CA LYS A 15 -4.66 17.78 -7.61
C LYS A 15 -3.94 16.46 -7.86
N GLY A 16 -3.62 15.74 -6.80
CA GLY A 16 -3.13 14.36 -6.86
C GLY A 16 -4.19 13.36 -6.44
N VAL A 17 -3.78 12.10 -6.40
CA VAL A 17 -4.54 10.97 -5.87
C VAL A 17 -3.71 10.33 -4.75
N GLY A 18 -4.35 10.09 -3.60
CA GLY A 18 -3.70 9.46 -2.46
C GLY A 18 -4.41 8.18 -2.04
N GLY A 19 -3.66 7.23 -1.49
CA GLY A 19 -4.21 6.01 -0.91
C GLY A 19 -4.36 4.81 -1.86
N GLY A 20 -3.72 4.83 -3.04
CA GLY A 20 -3.48 3.59 -3.77
C GLY A 20 -2.68 2.63 -2.88
N ASN A 21 -2.98 1.34 -2.86
CA ASN A 21 -2.29 0.45 -1.93
C ASN A 21 -2.23 -1.00 -2.39
N VAL A 22 -1.23 -1.71 -1.87
CA VAL A 22 -1.08 -3.16 -1.99
C VAL A 22 -0.81 -3.75 -0.61
N VAL A 23 -1.45 -4.87 -0.31
CA VAL A 23 -1.32 -5.61 0.95
C VAL A 23 -0.62 -6.92 0.67
N ILE A 24 0.60 -7.07 1.17
CA ILE A 24 1.48 -8.22 1.01
C ILE A 24 1.30 -9.13 2.21
N GLN A 25 0.95 -10.39 1.95
CA GLN A 25 0.75 -11.40 2.99
C GLN A 25 1.83 -12.46 2.86
N GLY A 26 2.63 -12.67 3.92
CA GLY A 26 3.77 -13.58 3.90
C GLY A 26 3.72 -14.65 4.99
N ILE A 27 4.40 -15.77 4.74
CA ILE A 27 4.50 -16.89 5.70
C ILE A 27 5.48 -16.61 6.86
N SER A 28 6.28 -15.56 6.76
CA SER A 28 7.15 -15.05 7.81
C SER A 28 7.25 -13.51 7.73
N LEU A 29 7.69 -12.89 8.83
CA LEU A 29 7.91 -11.44 8.85
C LEU A 29 9.06 -11.05 7.91
N GLU A 30 10.10 -11.87 7.86
CA GLU A 30 11.28 -11.69 7.02
C GLU A 30 10.90 -11.72 5.54
N ALA A 31 10.09 -12.70 5.13
CA ALA A 31 9.62 -12.81 3.74
C ALA A 31 8.72 -11.62 3.36
N ALA A 32 7.75 -11.27 4.21
CA ALA A 32 6.86 -10.14 3.98
C ALA A 32 7.64 -8.82 3.86
N LEU A 33 8.60 -8.57 4.76
CA LEU A 33 9.41 -7.35 4.76
C LEU A 33 10.37 -7.29 3.57
N ALA A 34 11.01 -8.41 3.21
CA ALA A 34 11.86 -8.49 2.03
C ALA A 34 11.07 -8.22 0.75
N SER A 35 9.88 -8.81 0.62
CA SER A 35 8.95 -8.57 -0.49
C SER A 35 8.52 -7.10 -0.55
N ALA A 36 8.09 -6.53 0.57
CA ALA A 36 7.68 -5.13 0.64
C ALA A 36 8.82 -4.17 0.25
N LYS A 37 10.06 -4.42 0.71
CA LYS A 37 11.22 -3.62 0.34
C LYS A 37 11.55 -3.68 -1.15
N ARG A 38 11.43 -4.86 -1.78
CA ARG A 38 11.57 -5.00 -3.24
C ARG A 38 10.51 -4.19 -3.97
N ALA A 39 9.25 -4.30 -3.54
CA ALA A 39 8.13 -3.56 -4.12
C ALA A 39 8.33 -2.03 -3.97
N VAL A 40 8.73 -1.54 -2.80
CA VAL A 40 9.05 -0.12 -2.59
C VAL A 40 10.20 0.34 -3.50
N SER A 41 11.23 -0.49 -3.68
CA SER A 41 12.37 -0.13 -4.55
C SER A 41 11.97 0.03 -6.01
N VAL A 42 11.03 -0.76 -6.53
CA VAL A 42 10.54 -0.60 -7.92
C VAL A 42 9.59 0.59 -8.04
N ILE A 43 8.75 0.84 -7.03
CA ILE A 43 7.89 2.03 -7.00
C ILE A 43 8.73 3.32 -7.01
N ALA A 44 9.87 3.34 -6.32
CA ALA A 44 10.76 4.50 -6.28
C ALA A 44 11.32 4.91 -7.66
N ALA A 45 11.29 3.99 -8.65
CA ALA A 45 11.68 4.28 -10.02
C ALA A 45 10.52 4.82 -10.89
N VAL A 46 9.29 4.83 -10.39
CA VAL A 46 8.11 5.34 -11.10
C VAL A 46 7.99 6.85 -10.87
N PRO A 47 8.06 7.69 -11.93
CA PRO A 47 7.90 9.12 -11.79
C PRO A 47 6.48 9.50 -11.34
N GLY A 48 6.38 10.55 -10.52
CA GLY A 48 5.09 11.12 -10.10
C GLY A 48 4.36 10.33 -9.02
N VAL A 49 5.04 9.42 -8.31
CA VAL A 49 4.50 8.72 -7.13
C VAL A 49 5.46 8.78 -5.95
N ILE A 50 4.93 8.58 -4.75
CA ILE A 50 5.66 8.41 -3.50
C ILE A 50 5.06 7.28 -2.66
N THR A 51 5.86 6.72 -1.77
CA THR A 51 5.39 5.81 -0.70
C THR A 51 5.57 6.51 0.66
N PRO A 52 4.54 7.18 1.20
CA PRO A 52 4.73 8.21 2.23
C PRO A 52 5.03 7.67 3.63
N PHE A 53 4.90 6.37 3.85
CA PHE A 53 5.13 5.75 5.15
C PHE A 53 6.63 5.49 5.40
N PRO A 54 7.05 5.25 6.65
CA PRO A 54 8.46 5.01 6.98
C PRO A 54 9.07 3.86 6.16
N GLY A 55 10.05 4.19 5.31
CA GLY A 55 10.67 3.23 4.39
C GLY A 55 9.70 2.66 3.33
N GLY A 56 8.58 3.35 3.09
CA GLY A 56 7.53 2.97 2.14
C GLY A 56 6.58 1.86 2.62
N VAL A 57 6.69 1.42 3.89
CA VAL A 57 5.98 0.24 4.39
C VAL A 57 5.13 0.55 5.62
N VAL A 58 3.90 0.06 5.60
CA VAL A 58 2.91 0.16 6.67
C VAL A 58 2.83 -1.18 7.40
N ARG A 59 3.09 -1.15 8.71
CA ARG A 59 2.92 -2.33 9.58
C ARG A 59 1.64 -2.34 10.40
N SER A 60 0.96 -1.19 10.51
CA SER A 60 -0.14 -1.00 11.46
C SER A 60 -1.51 -1.35 10.87
N GLY A 61 -1.75 -1.05 9.59
CA GLY A 61 -3.02 -1.23 8.88
C GLY A 61 -4.22 -0.59 9.58
N SER A 62 -4.87 0.40 8.96
CA SER A 62 -6.04 1.06 9.59
C SER A 62 -7.36 0.71 8.92
N LYS A 63 -8.44 0.68 9.71
CA LYS A 63 -9.82 0.73 9.23
C LYS A 63 -10.51 2.00 9.73
N VAL A 64 -11.54 2.43 9.00
CA VAL A 64 -12.39 3.56 9.40
C VAL A 64 -13.21 3.18 10.62
N GLY A 65 -13.28 4.12 11.58
CA GLY A 65 -14.00 3.94 12.83
C GLY A 65 -13.24 3.12 13.85
N SER A 66 -13.87 2.93 15.00
CA SER A 66 -13.31 2.22 16.14
C SER A 66 -14.41 1.75 17.08
N ARG A 67 -14.11 0.72 17.89
CA ARG A 67 -14.94 0.37 19.05
C ARG A 67 -14.98 1.51 20.09
N TYR A 68 -13.96 2.36 20.12
CA TYR A 68 -13.89 3.51 20.99
C TYR A 68 -14.38 4.75 20.26
N ALA A 69 -15.48 5.35 20.70
CA ALA A 69 -16.19 6.42 20.00
C ALA A 69 -15.31 7.66 19.69
N ALA A 70 -14.28 7.93 20.51
CA ALA A 70 -13.37 9.05 20.30
C ALA A 70 -12.37 8.85 19.14
N LEU A 71 -12.19 7.62 18.64
CA LEU A 71 -11.19 7.28 17.65
C LEU A 71 -11.79 7.18 16.23
N LYS A 72 -11.27 8.00 15.32
CA LYS A 72 -11.69 8.03 13.90
C LYS A 72 -11.19 6.84 13.08
N ALA A 73 -10.08 6.24 13.51
CA ALA A 73 -9.49 5.06 12.90
C ALA A 73 -9.01 4.09 14.00
N SER A 74 -8.94 2.82 13.64
CA SER A 74 -8.42 1.76 14.51
C SER A 74 -7.68 0.71 13.68
N THR A 75 -7.05 -0.26 14.35
CA THR A 75 -6.37 -1.36 13.68
C THR A 75 -7.33 -2.11 12.76
N ASN A 76 -6.87 -2.50 11.58
CA ASN A 76 -7.59 -3.39 10.69
C ASN A 76 -7.39 -4.84 11.15
N ASP A 77 -8.18 -5.24 12.15
CA ASP A 77 -8.15 -6.55 12.81
C ASP A 77 -8.33 -7.73 11.84
N ALA A 78 -9.03 -7.54 10.72
CA ALA A 78 -9.19 -8.57 9.69
C ALA A 78 -7.84 -9.01 9.08
N PHE A 79 -6.83 -8.14 9.12
CA PHE A 79 -5.47 -8.40 8.62
C PHE A 79 -4.45 -8.61 9.75
N CYS A 80 -4.88 -8.83 11.00
CA CYS A 80 -3.97 -9.08 12.12
C CYS A 80 -3.75 -10.59 12.36
N PRO A 81 -2.56 -11.15 12.07
CA PRO A 81 -2.30 -12.59 12.24
C PRO A 81 -2.47 -13.07 13.69
N SER A 82 -2.17 -12.21 14.67
CA SER A 82 -2.33 -12.53 16.10
C SER A 82 -3.80 -12.61 16.56
N LEU A 83 -4.76 -12.22 15.72
CA LEU A 83 -6.19 -12.19 16.04
C LEU A 83 -7.01 -13.24 15.26
N LEU A 84 -6.37 -14.12 14.48
CA LEU A 84 -7.04 -15.12 13.63
C LEU A 84 -8.12 -15.94 14.36
N ALA A 85 -7.88 -16.33 15.61
CA ALA A 85 -8.82 -17.12 16.41
C ALA A 85 -9.96 -16.29 17.05
N ARG A 86 -9.98 -14.97 16.85
CA ARG A 86 -10.87 -14.04 17.55
C ARG A 86 -11.75 -13.19 16.63
N VAL A 87 -11.35 -12.99 15.38
CA VAL A 87 -12.06 -12.13 14.43
C VAL A 87 -12.13 -12.78 13.05
N PRO A 88 -13.17 -12.47 12.25
CA PRO A 88 -13.17 -12.81 10.83
C PRO A 88 -11.93 -12.20 10.14
N THR A 89 -11.20 -13.03 9.41
CA THR A 89 -9.94 -12.62 8.78
C THR A 89 -10.07 -12.53 7.26
N GLN A 90 -9.26 -11.66 6.66
CA GLN A 90 -9.00 -11.59 5.22
C GLN A 90 -7.60 -12.11 4.87
N LEU A 91 -6.91 -12.72 5.84
CA LEU A 91 -5.60 -13.33 5.62
C LEU A 91 -5.76 -14.67 4.91
N HIS A 92 -4.88 -14.94 3.95
CA HIS A 92 -4.73 -16.25 3.35
C HIS A 92 -4.29 -17.27 4.42
N PRO A 93 -4.77 -18.53 4.36
CA PRO A 93 -4.31 -19.58 5.26
C PRO A 93 -2.77 -19.67 5.32
N GLY A 94 -2.22 -19.78 6.53
CA GLY A 94 -0.77 -19.91 6.76
C GLY A 94 0.01 -18.60 6.81
N VAL A 95 -0.64 -17.44 6.60
CA VAL A 95 0.02 -16.13 6.71
C VAL A 95 0.35 -15.80 8.17
N VAL A 96 1.60 -15.37 8.40
CA VAL A 96 2.13 -15.00 9.72
C VAL A 96 2.41 -13.50 9.82
N ALA A 97 2.63 -12.83 8.69
CA ALA A 97 2.86 -11.39 8.63
C ALA A 97 2.11 -10.74 7.46
N CYS A 98 1.62 -9.53 7.70
CA CYS A 98 0.91 -8.72 6.73
C CYS A 98 1.49 -7.31 6.74
N LEU A 99 1.87 -6.79 5.57
CA LEU A 99 2.41 -5.44 5.39
C LEU A 99 1.70 -4.76 4.24
N GLU A 100 1.49 -3.46 4.35
CA GLU A 100 0.85 -2.65 3.32
C GLU A 100 1.86 -1.66 2.74
N ILE A 101 1.73 -1.36 1.46
CA ILE A 101 2.42 -0.24 0.82
C ILE A 101 1.33 0.72 0.35
N VAL A 102 1.39 1.97 0.81
CA VAL A 102 0.52 3.04 0.34
C VAL A 102 1.28 3.88 -0.68
N ILE A 103 0.60 4.26 -1.74
CA ILE A 103 1.11 4.96 -2.91
C ILE A 103 0.22 6.20 -3.13
N ASP A 104 0.86 7.37 -3.07
CA ASP A 104 0.26 8.63 -3.48
C ASP A 104 0.92 9.06 -4.79
N GLY A 105 0.17 9.69 -5.69
CA GLY A 105 0.67 10.07 -7.00
C GLY A 105 -0.06 11.23 -7.64
N GLU A 106 0.52 11.72 -8.73
CA GLU A 106 0.01 12.88 -9.49
C GLU A 106 -1.33 12.59 -10.17
N ASN A 107 -1.60 11.34 -10.55
CA ASN A 107 -2.84 10.93 -11.22
C ASN A 107 -3.06 9.40 -11.10
N GLU A 108 -4.23 8.93 -11.52
CA GLU A 108 -4.61 7.52 -11.46
C GLU A 108 -3.67 6.61 -12.26
N ARG A 109 -3.21 7.06 -13.44
CA ARG A 109 -2.37 6.27 -14.34
C ARG A 109 -1.04 5.90 -13.67
N VAL A 110 -0.34 6.87 -13.09
CA VAL A 110 0.95 6.61 -12.43
C VAL A 110 0.81 5.74 -11.19
N ILE A 111 -0.34 5.81 -10.48
CA ILE A 111 -0.64 4.90 -9.37
C ILE A 111 -0.86 3.47 -9.87
N CYS A 112 -1.63 3.27 -10.95
CA CYS A 112 -1.82 1.96 -11.55
C CYS A 112 -0.48 1.34 -12.00
N GLU A 113 0.38 2.12 -12.65
CA GLU A 113 1.73 1.70 -13.06
C GLU A 113 2.57 1.27 -11.84
N ALA A 114 2.58 2.08 -10.77
CA ALA A 114 3.28 1.76 -9.53
C ALA A 114 2.71 0.51 -8.83
N MET A 115 1.40 0.35 -8.79
CA MET A 115 0.74 -0.82 -8.21
C MET A 115 1.05 -2.10 -9.00
N ALA A 116 1.01 -2.06 -10.34
CA ALA A 116 1.38 -3.20 -11.18
C ALA A 116 2.83 -3.65 -10.91
N ALA A 117 3.77 -2.69 -10.93
CA ALA A 117 5.18 -2.96 -10.64
C ALA A 117 5.37 -3.52 -9.23
N ALA A 118 4.68 -2.97 -8.23
CA ALA A 118 4.73 -3.43 -6.85
C ALA A 118 4.23 -4.87 -6.71
N ILE A 119 3.09 -5.23 -7.31
CA ILE A 119 2.53 -6.57 -7.27
C ILE A 119 3.49 -7.58 -7.90
N GLN A 120 4.03 -7.25 -9.07
CA GLN A 120 4.98 -8.11 -9.79
C GLN A 120 6.26 -8.35 -8.97
N ALA A 121 6.81 -7.31 -8.35
CA ALA A 121 8.02 -7.41 -7.52
C ALA A 121 7.77 -8.07 -6.15
N ALA A 122 6.55 -7.95 -5.63
CA ALA A 122 6.16 -8.55 -4.36
C ALA A 122 5.92 -10.06 -4.48
N ALA A 123 5.35 -10.51 -5.61
CA ALA A 123 5.01 -11.91 -5.83
C ALA A 123 6.23 -12.85 -5.65
N GLY A 124 5.99 -14.01 -5.07
CA GLY A 124 7.02 -15.02 -4.79
C GLY A 124 6.47 -16.18 -3.97
N GLU A 125 7.25 -17.25 -3.84
CA GLU A 125 6.85 -18.50 -3.17
C GLU A 125 6.37 -18.28 -1.72
N ASP A 126 7.07 -17.43 -0.96
CA ASP A 126 6.77 -17.14 0.45
C ASP A 126 5.66 -16.09 0.64
N ILE A 127 5.01 -15.65 -0.43
CA ILE A 127 3.95 -14.63 -0.45
C ILE A 127 2.65 -15.28 -0.96
N PRO A 128 1.87 -15.93 -0.08
CA PRO A 128 0.68 -16.69 -0.49
C PRO A 128 -0.41 -15.84 -1.14
N ALA A 129 -0.48 -14.55 -0.80
CA ALA A 129 -1.49 -13.66 -1.35
C ALA A 129 -1.02 -12.20 -1.39
N ILE A 130 -1.51 -11.49 -2.40
CA ILE A 130 -1.47 -10.04 -2.50
C ILE A 130 -2.91 -9.55 -2.59
N SER A 131 -3.25 -8.51 -1.82
CA SER A 131 -4.58 -7.93 -1.75
C SER A 131 -4.49 -6.39 -1.80
N ALA A 132 -5.61 -5.71 -1.58
CA ALA A 132 -5.69 -4.27 -1.41
C ALA A 132 -6.76 -3.90 -0.38
N GLY A 133 -6.43 -2.94 0.48
CA GLY A 133 -7.35 -2.31 1.41
C GLY A 133 -8.36 -1.42 0.68
N ASN A 134 -9.62 -1.52 1.06
CA ASN A 134 -10.70 -0.68 0.54
C ASN A 134 -11.73 -0.38 1.64
N TYR A 135 -12.59 0.61 1.38
CA TYR A 135 -13.63 1.07 2.30
C TYR A 135 -15.03 0.71 1.80
N GLY A 136 -15.17 -0.44 1.14
CA GLY A 136 -16.44 -0.94 0.58
C GLY A 136 -16.99 -0.10 -0.58
N GLY A 137 -16.13 0.67 -1.26
CA GLY A 137 -16.50 1.52 -2.40
C GLY A 137 -17.31 2.77 -2.05
N LYS A 138 -17.40 3.13 -0.76
CA LYS A 138 -18.27 4.23 -0.27
C LYS A 138 -17.54 5.52 0.07
N LEU A 139 -16.21 5.51 0.11
CA LEU A 139 -15.41 6.63 0.62
C LEU A 139 -14.49 7.25 -0.44
N GLY A 140 -13.72 6.41 -1.15
CA GLY A 140 -12.80 6.87 -2.18
C GLY A 140 -13.51 7.13 -3.51
N LYS A 141 -13.09 8.18 -4.23
CA LYS A 141 -13.53 8.43 -5.61
C LYS A 141 -12.90 7.45 -6.60
N PHE A 142 -11.67 7.02 -6.32
CA PHE A 142 -10.85 6.19 -7.20
C PHE A 142 -10.86 4.74 -6.73
N HIS A 143 -11.06 3.81 -7.65
CA HIS A 143 -11.10 2.37 -7.37
C HIS A 143 -10.07 1.65 -8.25
N PHE A 144 -9.01 1.16 -7.62
CA PHE A 144 -7.90 0.48 -8.26
C PHE A 144 -8.09 -1.04 -8.18
N TYR A 145 -8.74 -1.62 -9.18
CA TYR A 145 -9.00 -3.07 -9.22
C TYR A 145 -7.75 -3.83 -9.66
N LEU A 146 -7.19 -4.66 -8.78
CA LEU A 146 -5.90 -5.33 -9.02
C LEU A 146 -5.89 -6.19 -10.29
N HIS A 147 -6.96 -6.95 -10.54
CA HIS A 147 -7.06 -7.75 -11.77
C HIS A 147 -7.02 -6.89 -13.03
N GLN A 148 -7.74 -5.76 -13.05
CA GLN A 148 -7.73 -4.84 -14.18
C GLN A 148 -6.34 -4.23 -14.39
N ILE A 149 -5.69 -3.80 -13.31
CA ILE A 149 -4.32 -3.26 -13.34
C ILE A 149 -3.34 -4.26 -13.95
N LEU A 150 -3.44 -5.54 -13.57
CA LEU A 150 -2.58 -6.59 -14.11
C LEU A 150 -2.91 -6.91 -15.58
N THR A 151 -4.19 -6.98 -15.95
CA THR A 151 -4.61 -7.17 -17.36
C THR A 151 -4.10 -6.03 -18.24
N ASP A 152 -4.28 -4.78 -17.81
CA ASP A 152 -3.85 -3.61 -18.57
C ASP A 152 -2.32 -3.52 -18.70
N ALA A 153 -1.59 -4.04 -17.70
CA ALA A 153 -0.14 -4.17 -17.73
C ALA A 153 0.37 -5.39 -18.53
N GLY A 154 -0.52 -6.27 -19.00
CA GLY A 154 -0.15 -7.51 -19.70
C GLY A 154 0.50 -8.56 -18.79
N LEU A 155 0.14 -8.56 -17.50
CA LEU A 155 0.69 -9.44 -16.46
C LEU A 155 -0.29 -10.57 -16.03
N ALA A 156 -1.53 -10.54 -16.53
CA ALA A 156 -2.58 -11.52 -16.22
C ALA A 156 -3.37 -11.90 -17.48
#